data_AF-A0A850LXV7-F1
#
_entry.id   AF-A0A850LXV7-F1
#
_cell.length_a   1.000
_cell.length_b   1.000
_cell.length_c   1.000
_cell.angle_alpha   90.00
_cell.angle_beta   90.00
_cell.angle_gamma   90.00
#
_symmetry.space_group_name_H-M   'P 1'
#
loop_
_entity.id
_entity.type
_entity.pdbx_description
1 polymer ?
#
loop_
_entity_poly.entity_id
_entity_poly.type
_entity_poly.pdbx_seq_one_letter_code
_entity_poly.pdbx_strand_id
1 'polypeptide(L)'
;MSIKETIIELKERFYDKVTEFDFCKKCTMLVMLFYFPLLIIGVIVAYLGPENFIPLLPDYIFSHGSIRWDRYSIATHWISDLGSIRYTPAPYLYDLAAIIAGALTLPLSFYLENRFAPLDSSRMRIRLGSLAWFWSVIGNIGYIGVGIFSEDRSYFGLHGITSGMAFGGFTFGAMFFGLIIILYNDTEIPKPLGIYGIVGPLGTIIIFGIVGGPFWEWMLLFSIIAWIIPLGLIIIHKGGN
;
A
#
# COMPACT_ATOMS: atom_id res chain seq x y z
N MET A 1 19.15 -32.15 -15.67
CA MET A 1 18.84 -31.20 -14.59
C MET A 1 17.70 -31.76 -13.77
N SER A 2 17.84 -31.81 -12.44
CA SER A 2 16.79 -32.31 -11.54
C SER A 2 15.69 -31.27 -11.32
N ILE A 3 14.50 -31.70 -10.89
CA ILE A 3 13.40 -30.78 -10.50
C ILE A 3 13.88 -29.82 -9.39
N LYS A 4 14.70 -30.31 -8.46
CA LYS A 4 15.27 -29.50 -7.38
C LYS A 4 16.18 -28.39 -7.91
N GLU A 5 17.10 -28.71 -8.81
CA GLU A 5 17.97 -27.73 -9.47
C GLU A 5 17.14 -26.67 -10.20
N THR A 6 16.10 -27.09 -10.92
CA THR A 6 15.21 -26.17 -11.67
C THR A 6 14.50 -25.19 -10.73
N ILE A 7 14.02 -25.66 -9.57
CA ILE A 7 13.36 -24.81 -8.56
C ILE A 7 14.35 -23.82 -7.95
N ILE A 8 15.58 -24.25 -7.67
CA ILE A 8 16.63 -23.38 -7.11
C ILE A 8 16.97 -22.29 -8.12
N GLU A 9 17.24 -22.65 -9.36
CA GLU A 9 17.58 -21.71 -10.43
C GLU A 9 16.45 -20.70 -10.67
N LEU A 10 15.18 -21.14 -10.65
CA LEU A 10 14.03 -20.24 -10.80
C LEU A 10 13.93 -19.24 -9.63
N LYS A 11 14.18 -19.69 -8.40
CA LYS A 11 14.15 -18.84 -7.21
C LYS A 11 15.25 -17.79 -7.25
N GLU A 12 16.47 -18.19 -7.62
CA GLU A 12 17.61 -17.29 -7.77
C GLU A 12 17.32 -16.24 -8.85
N ARG A 13 16.91 -16.66 -10.04
CA ARG A 13 16.53 -15.74 -11.13
C ARG A 13 15.41 -14.77 -10.74
N PHE A 14 14.40 -15.25 -10.00
CA PHE A 14 13.33 -14.39 -9.51
C PHE A 14 13.88 -13.37 -8.50
N TYR A 15 14.64 -13.83 -7.51
CA TYR A 15 15.22 -12.97 -6.46
C TYR A 15 16.16 -11.92 -7.06
N ASP A 16 17.07 -12.32 -7.94
CA ASP A 16 17.98 -11.41 -8.65
C ASP A 16 17.20 -10.36 -9.44
N LYS A 17 16.10 -10.76 -10.10
CA LYS A 17 15.28 -9.82 -10.87
C LYS A 17 14.54 -8.81 -9.99
N VAL A 18 13.93 -9.26 -8.89
CA VAL A 18 13.16 -8.35 -8.00
C VAL A 18 14.05 -7.46 -7.14
N THR A 19 15.30 -7.84 -6.93
CA THR A 19 16.32 -7.04 -6.24
C THR A 19 17.20 -6.21 -7.18
N GLU A 20 16.99 -6.29 -8.50
CA GLU A 20 17.66 -5.44 -9.48
C GLU A 20 17.20 -3.98 -9.33
N PHE A 21 18.17 -3.05 -9.20
CA PHE A 21 17.87 -1.63 -8.99
C PHE A 21 16.98 -1.04 -10.10
N ASP A 22 17.28 -1.33 -11.37
CA ASP A 22 16.51 -0.80 -12.51
C ASP A 22 15.07 -1.31 -12.53
N PHE A 23 14.86 -2.56 -12.11
CA PHE A 23 13.52 -3.13 -12.00
C PHE A 23 12.75 -2.46 -10.84
N CYS A 24 13.35 -2.39 -9.66
CA CYS A 24 12.78 -1.69 -8.51
C CYS A 24 12.44 -0.22 -8.84
N LYS A 25 13.36 0.51 -9.47
CA LYS A 25 13.18 1.90 -9.90
C LYS A 25 11.98 2.05 -10.81
N LYS A 26 11.86 1.22 -11.85
CA LYS A 26 10.71 1.25 -12.77
C LYS A 26 9.41 1.00 -12.01
N CYS A 27 9.34 -0.04 -11.18
CA CYS A 27 8.15 -0.36 -10.41
C CYS A 27 7.74 0.79 -9.47
N THR A 28 8.67 1.35 -8.69
CA THR A 28 8.42 2.48 -7.79
C THR A 28 7.93 3.73 -8.55
N MET A 29 8.54 4.05 -9.70
CA MET A 29 8.09 5.16 -10.55
C MET A 29 6.68 4.93 -11.11
N LEU A 30 6.37 3.70 -11.54
CA LEU A 30 5.05 3.34 -12.04
C LEU A 30 3.99 3.41 -10.94
N VAL A 31 4.29 2.99 -9.70
CA VAL A 31 3.39 3.19 -8.55
C VAL A 31 3.09 4.67 -8.40
N MET A 32 4.11 5.53 -8.33
CA MET A 32 3.89 6.97 -8.15
C MET A 32 3.08 7.59 -9.30
N LEU A 33 3.31 7.13 -10.54
CA LEU A 33 2.64 7.62 -11.73
C LEU A 33 1.18 7.13 -11.85
N PHE A 34 0.87 5.91 -11.43
CA PHE A 34 -0.46 5.33 -11.62
C PHE A 34 -1.32 5.42 -10.36
N TYR A 35 -0.77 5.05 -9.21
CA TYR A 35 -1.53 4.97 -7.96
C TYR A 35 -2.09 6.33 -7.52
N PHE A 36 -1.25 7.37 -7.49
CA PHE A 36 -1.70 8.70 -7.04
C PHE A 36 -2.75 9.31 -7.95
N PRO A 37 -2.56 9.36 -9.28
CA PRO A 37 -3.60 9.87 -10.15
C PRO A 37 -4.87 9.05 -10.07
N LEU A 38 -4.80 7.71 -10.01
CA LEU A 38 -6.01 6.89 -9.89
C LEU A 38 -6.74 7.11 -8.56
N LEU A 39 -6.03 7.24 -7.44
CA LEU A 39 -6.63 7.55 -6.15
C LEU A 39 -7.31 8.93 -6.16
N ILE A 40 -6.63 9.95 -6.68
CA ILE A 40 -7.17 11.32 -6.79
C ILE A 40 -8.38 11.35 -7.73
N ILE A 41 -8.28 10.71 -8.90
CA ILE A 41 -9.39 10.59 -9.85
C ILE A 41 -10.55 9.85 -9.20
N GLY A 42 -10.29 8.76 -8.47
CA GLY A 42 -11.32 8.02 -7.73
C GLY A 42 -12.07 8.91 -6.73
N VAL A 43 -11.35 9.69 -5.92
CA VAL A 43 -11.94 10.65 -4.98
C VAL A 43 -12.74 11.74 -5.71
N ILE A 44 -12.22 12.27 -6.83
CA ILE A 44 -12.94 13.28 -7.63
C ILE A 44 -14.23 12.69 -8.22
N VAL A 45 -14.16 11.48 -8.79
CA VAL A 45 -15.31 10.78 -9.38
C VAL A 45 -16.36 10.49 -8.30
N ALA A 46 -15.94 10.04 -7.12
CA ALA A 46 -16.83 9.83 -5.98
C ALA A 46 -17.45 11.14 -5.48
N TYR A 47 -16.67 12.23 -5.41
CA TYR A 47 -17.14 13.55 -4.96
C TYR A 47 -18.15 14.18 -5.92
N LEU A 48 -17.89 14.09 -7.23
CA LEU A 48 -18.78 14.60 -8.28
C LEU A 48 -20.10 13.81 -8.32
N GLY A 49 -20.11 12.60 -7.77
CA GLY A 49 -21.30 11.84 -7.46
C GLY A 49 -21.94 11.14 -8.68
N PRO A 50 -22.74 10.10 -8.42
CA PRO A 50 -23.48 9.37 -9.46
C PRO A 50 -24.65 10.16 -10.04
N GLU A 51 -25.14 11.20 -9.37
CA GLU A 51 -26.22 12.08 -9.88
C GLU A 51 -25.85 12.72 -11.23
N ASN A 52 -24.54 12.91 -11.49
CA ASN A 52 -24.02 13.43 -12.76
C ASN A 52 -23.65 12.33 -13.78
N PHE A 53 -23.59 11.07 -13.36
CA PHE A 53 -23.08 9.94 -14.17
C PHE A 53 -24.14 8.89 -14.53
N ILE A 54 -25.24 8.80 -13.78
CA ILE A 54 -26.33 7.85 -14.02
C ILE A 54 -27.65 8.62 -14.25
N PRO A 55 -27.93 9.10 -15.48
CA PRO A 55 -29.25 9.62 -15.84
C PRO A 55 -30.26 8.50 -16.17
N LEU A 56 -29.89 7.22 -16.06
CA LEU A 56 -30.55 6.11 -16.77
C LEU A 56 -31.03 4.95 -15.90
N LEU A 57 -30.88 4.99 -14.57
CA LEU A 57 -31.56 4.01 -13.72
C LEU A 57 -32.96 4.54 -13.39
N PRO A 58 -34.04 3.80 -13.73
CA PRO A 58 -35.40 4.23 -13.42
C PRO A 58 -35.54 4.47 -11.91
N ASP A 59 -36.29 5.51 -11.55
CA ASP A 59 -36.70 5.87 -10.18
C ASP A 59 -37.29 4.69 -9.38
N TYR A 60 -37.63 3.60 -10.06
CA TYR A 60 -38.22 2.38 -9.52
C TYR A 60 -37.29 1.56 -8.59
N ILE A 61 -35.96 1.72 -8.64
CA ILE A 61 -35.04 1.10 -7.65
C ILE A 61 -34.91 1.96 -6.38
N PHE A 62 -35.40 3.21 -6.40
CA PHE A 62 -35.17 4.18 -5.33
C PHE A 62 -36.35 4.34 -4.34
N SER A 63 -37.44 3.58 -4.51
CA SER A 63 -38.66 3.75 -3.70
C SER A 63 -38.70 2.97 -2.36
N HIS A 64 -37.66 2.23 -1.98
CA HIS A 64 -37.66 1.40 -0.77
C HIS A 64 -36.57 1.77 0.26
N GLY A 65 -36.35 3.08 0.49
CA GLY A 65 -35.60 3.57 1.65
C GLY A 65 -34.20 4.09 1.33
N SER A 66 -34.17 5.34 0.86
CA SER A 66 -33.08 6.31 1.00
C SER A 66 -31.64 5.81 0.77
N ILE A 67 -31.27 5.55 -0.48
CA ILE A 67 -29.88 5.79 -0.90
C ILE A 67 -29.74 7.30 -1.04
N ARG A 68 -29.33 7.98 0.05
CA ARG A 68 -28.78 9.33 -0.09
C ARG A 68 -27.34 9.16 -0.57
N TRP A 69 -27.08 9.63 -1.78
CA TRP A 69 -25.72 9.82 -2.27
C TRP A 69 -25.18 11.08 -1.61
N ASP A 70 -24.76 10.96 -0.35
CA ASP A 70 -24.03 12.04 0.27
C ASP A 70 -22.70 12.21 -0.50
N ARG A 71 -22.32 13.46 -0.78
CA ARG A 71 -21.09 13.73 -1.53
C ARG A 71 -19.91 13.11 -0.79
N TYR A 72 -19.14 12.29 -1.50
CA TYR A 72 -17.97 11.63 -0.94
C TYR A 72 -17.02 12.66 -0.32
N SER A 73 -16.58 12.40 0.90
CA SER A 73 -15.60 13.25 1.59
C SER A 73 -14.72 12.39 2.47
N ILE A 74 -13.42 12.65 2.42
CA ILE A 74 -12.37 12.01 3.22
C ILE A 74 -12.69 12.06 4.74
N ALA A 75 -13.41 13.09 5.19
CA ALA A 75 -13.76 13.23 6.60
C ALA A 75 -14.89 12.28 7.05
N THR A 76 -15.77 11.88 6.14
CA THR A 76 -17.02 11.17 6.47
C THR A 76 -17.18 9.82 5.79
N HIS A 77 -16.32 9.47 4.83
CA HIS A 77 -16.38 8.24 4.05
C HIS A 77 -15.05 7.50 4.08
N TRP A 78 -15.13 6.17 4.19
CA TRP A 78 -13.98 5.29 4.29
C TRP A 78 -13.23 5.27 2.97
N ILE A 79 -11.94 4.93 2.99
CA ILE A 79 -11.19 4.72 1.75
C ILE A 79 -11.82 3.57 0.96
N SER A 80 -12.26 2.51 1.66
CA SER A 80 -12.91 1.34 1.05
C SER A 80 -14.20 1.68 0.30
N ASP A 81 -14.90 2.76 0.67
CA ASP A 81 -16.09 3.23 -0.03
C ASP A 81 -15.76 3.62 -1.49
N LEU A 82 -14.50 3.95 -1.82
CA LEU A 82 -14.05 4.15 -3.21
C LEU A 82 -14.17 2.88 -4.07
N GLY A 83 -14.14 1.70 -3.45
CA GLY A 83 -14.33 0.39 -4.09
C GLY A 83 -15.78 -0.10 -4.11
N SER A 84 -16.74 0.77 -3.75
CA SER A 84 -18.17 0.45 -3.77
C SER A 84 -18.94 1.30 -4.79
N ILE A 85 -19.83 0.64 -5.54
CA ILE A 85 -20.78 1.28 -6.44
C ILE A 85 -21.76 2.20 -5.70
N ARG A 86 -21.93 2.00 -4.37
CA ARG A 86 -22.75 2.83 -3.49
C ARG A 86 -22.15 4.21 -3.21
N TYR A 87 -20.87 4.43 -3.51
CA TYR A 87 -20.26 5.76 -3.31
C TYR A 87 -19.51 6.27 -4.53
N THR A 88 -19.11 5.37 -5.43
CA THR A 88 -18.26 5.70 -6.57
C THR A 88 -18.85 5.11 -7.86
N PRO A 89 -19.15 5.92 -8.89
CA PRO A 89 -19.63 5.40 -10.19
C PRO A 89 -18.67 4.44 -10.90
N ALA A 90 -17.37 4.55 -10.62
CA ALA A 90 -16.31 3.75 -11.21
C ALA A 90 -15.43 3.08 -10.13
N PRO A 91 -15.97 2.15 -9.32
CA PRO A 91 -15.26 1.59 -8.17
C PRO A 91 -14.03 0.77 -8.58
N TYR A 92 -14.06 0.23 -9.80
CA TYR A 92 -12.94 -0.50 -10.41
C TYR A 92 -11.65 0.35 -10.52
N LEU A 93 -11.73 1.68 -10.51
CA LEU A 93 -10.54 2.54 -10.53
C LEU A 93 -9.73 2.39 -9.24
N TYR A 94 -10.40 2.39 -8.09
CA TYR A 94 -9.74 2.19 -6.79
C TYR A 94 -9.23 0.75 -6.66
N ASP A 95 -10.05 -0.22 -7.07
CA ASP A 95 -9.67 -1.64 -7.04
C ASP A 95 -8.41 -1.92 -7.86
N LEU A 96 -8.35 -1.39 -9.09
CA LEU A 96 -7.19 -1.51 -9.95
C LEU A 96 -5.98 -0.77 -9.39
N ALA A 97 -6.19 0.42 -8.80
CA ALA A 97 -5.12 1.17 -8.16
C ALA A 97 -4.49 0.38 -7.00
N ALA A 98 -5.31 -0.26 -6.15
CA ALA A 98 -4.83 -1.08 -5.04
C ALA A 98 -4.04 -2.31 -5.52
N ILE A 99 -4.56 -3.02 -6.54
CA ILE A 99 -3.86 -4.18 -7.14
C ILE A 99 -2.53 -3.76 -7.75
N ILE A 100 -2.51 -2.73 -8.59
CA ILE A 100 -1.30 -2.23 -9.26
C ILE A 100 -0.29 -1.75 -8.22
N ALA A 101 -0.72 -0.98 -7.23
CA ALA A 101 0.16 -0.45 -6.20
C ALA A 101 0.77 -1.56 -5.35
N GLY A 102 -0.02 -2.53 -4.88
CA GLY A 102 0.50 -3.66 -4.10
C GLY A 102 1.43 -4.56 -4.91
N ALA A 103 1.13 -4.81 -6.19
CA ALA A 103 2.00 -5.61 -7.06
C ALA A 103 3.33 -4.92 -7.36
N LEU A 104 3.29 -3.63 -7.70
CA LEU A 104 4.48 -2.86 -8.08
C LEU A 104 5.28 -2.33 -6.87
N THR A 105 4.73 -2.32 -5.67
CA THR A 105 5.49 -1.99 -4.44
C THR A 105 6.20 -3.23 -3.86
N LEU A 106 5.85 -4.43 -4.30
CA LEU A 106 6.48 -5.67 -3.85
C LEU A 106 8.00 -5.71 -4.15
N PRO A 107 8.51 -5.37 -5.37
CA PRO A 107 9.95 -5.36 -5.65
C PRO A 107 10.74 -4.42 -4.74
N LEU A 108 10.15 -3.27 -4.34
CA LEU A 108 10.79 -2.36 -3.38
C LEU A 108 11.05 -3.06 -2.04
N SER A 109 10.16 -3.93 -1.57
CA SER A 109 10.33 -4.66 -0.31
C SER A 109 11.55 -5.60 -0.37
N PHE A 110 11.70 -6.35 -1.47
CA PHE A 110 12.85 -7.24 -1.69
C PHE A 110 14.15 -6.45 -1.86
N TYR A 111 14.12 -5.37 -2.64
CA TYR A 111 15.26 -4.50 -2.86
C TYR A 111 15.77 -3.90 -1.55
N LEU A 112 14.86 -3.38 -0.71
CA LEU A 112 15.22 -2.78 0.58
C LEU A 112 15.80 -3.82 1.56
N GLU A 113 15.29 -5.05 1.59
CA GLU A 113 15.88 -6.11 2.40
C GLU A 113 17.32 -6.39 1.96
N ASN A 114 17.53 -6.63 0.67
CA ASN A 114 18.85 -6.94 0.12
C ASN A 114 19.85 -5.79 0.36
N ARG A 115 19.40 -4.54 0.20
CA ARG A 115 20.24 -3.35 0.41
C ARG A 115 20.52 -3.08 1.89
N PHE A 116 19.51 -3.16 2.75
CA PHE A 116 19.62 -2.76 4.15
C PHE A 116 20.00 -3.89 5.09
N ALA A 117 19.98 -5.15 4.65
CA ALA A 117 20.34 -6.29 5.48
C ALA A 117 21.04 -7.39 4.67
N PRO A 118 22.17 -7.09 3.99
CA PRO A 118 22.93 -8.10 3.27
C PRO A 118 23.45 -9.20 4.22
N LEU A 119 23.72 -10.39 3.69
CA LEU A 119 24.01 -11.60 4.48
C LEU A 119 25.27 -11.50 5.36
N ASP A 120 26.19 -10.58 5.06
CA ASP A 120 27.39 -10.28 5.83
C ASP A 120 27.16 -9.28 6.99
N SER A 121 25.93 -8.78 7.13
CA SER A 121 25.55 -7.85 8.19
C SER A 121 25.46 -8.49 9.58
N SER A 122 25.40 -7.63 10.61
CA SER A 122 25.13 -8.09 11.98
C SER A 122 23.82 -8.87 12.09
N ARG A 123 23.78 -9.87 12.98
CA ARG A 123 22.59 -10.70 13.22
C ARG A 123 21.32 -9.89 13.52
N MET A 124 21.45 -8.78 14.24
CA MET A 124 20.31 -7.90 14.53
C MET A 124 19.78 -7.22 13.27
N ARG A 125 20.69 -6.71 12.42
CA ARG A 125 20.34 -6.07 11.15
C ARG A 125 19.59 -7.02 10.22
N ILE A 126 20.06 -8.27 10.11
CA ILE A 126 19.39 -9.33 9.33
C ILE A 126 17.98 -9.59 9.88
N ARG A 127 17.83 -9.74 11.20
CA ARG A 127 16.51 -9.95 11.82
C ARG A 127 15.54 -8.80 11.57
N LEU A 128 16.00 -7.56 11.74
CA LEU A 128 15.19 -6.38 11.47
C LEU A 128 14.82 -6.29 9.99
N GLY A 129 15.78 -6.56 9.09
CA GLY A 129 15.58 -6.57 7.64
C GLY A 129 14.52 -7.58 7.22
N SER A 130 14.63 -8.83 7.68
CA SER A 130 13.67 -9.88 7.35
C SER A 130 12.30 -9.64 7.98
N LEU A 131 12.22 -9.04 9.17
CA LEU A 131 10.93 -8.60 9.74
C LEU A 131 10.31 -7.48 8.89
N ALA A 132 11.09 -6.48 8.52
CA ALA A 132 10.62 -5.38 7.68
C ALA A 132 10.11 -5.88 6.33
N TRP A 133 10.87 -6.77 5.69
CA TRP A 133 10.49 -7.45 4.46
C TRP A 133 9.20 -8.24 4.62
N PHE A 134 9.12 -9.12 5.63
CA PHE A 134 7.96 -9.98 5.87
C PHE A 134 6.68 -9.16 6.03
N TRP A 135 6.70 -8.12 6.86
CA TRP A 135 5.55 -7.25 7.07
C TRP A 135 5.21 -6.43 5.82
N SER A 136 6.21 -5.95 5.08
CA SER A 136 5.98 -5.25 3.81
C SER A 136 5.35 -6.17 2.77
N VAL A 137 5.76 -7.44 2.68
CA VAL A 137 5.13 -8.44 1.80
C VAL A 137 3.68 -8.70 2.21
N ILE A 138 3.39 -8.84 3.51
CA ILE A 138 2.00 -8.92 4.01
C ILE A 138 1.20 -7.68 3.60
N GLY A 139 1.79 -6.48 3.72
CA GLY A 139 1.16 -5.22 3.33
C GLY A 139 0.80 -5.21 1.85
N ASN A 140 1.74 -5.58 0.98
CA ASN A 140 1.53 -5.67 -0.46
C ASN A 140 0.46 -6.71 -0.85
N ILE A 141 0.51 -7.91 -0.27
CA ILE A 141 -0.49 -8.96 -0.51
C ILE A 141 -1.87 -8.51 -0.01
N GLY A 142 -1.92 -7.89 1.18
CA GLY A 142 -3.14 -7.30 1.73
C GLY A 142 -3.72 -6.25 0.78
N TYR A 143 -2.88 -5.37 0.22
CA TYR A 143 -3.35 -4.30 -0.66
C TYR A 143 -3.83 -4.80 -2.02
N ILE A 144 -3.20 -5.84 -2.57
CA ILE A 144 -3.74 -6.58 -3.72
C ILE A 144 -5.10 -7.19 -3.35
N GLY A 145 -5.20 -7.80 -2.17
CA GLY A 145 -6.42 -8.36 -1.64
C GLY A 145 -7.56 -7.33 -1.51
N VAL A 146 -7.27 -6.11 -1.06
CA VAL A 146 -8.24 -5.00 -0.96
C VAL A 146 -8.91 -4.71 -2.31
N GLY A 147 -8.14 -4.70 -3.40
CA GLY A 147 -8.71 -4.48 -4.74
C GLY A 147 -9.47 -5.69 -5.30
N ILE A 148 -9.05 -6.92 -4.97
CA ILE A 148 -9.77 -8.14 -5.38
C ILE A 148 -11.10 -8.26 -4.63
N PHE A 149 -11.03 -8.21 -3.31
CA PHE A 149 -12.14 -8.28 -2.37
C PHE A 149 -12.55 -6.87 -1.97
N SER A 150 -13.00 -6.05 -2.93
CA SER A 150 -13.50 -4.70 -2.63
C SER A 150 -14.69 -4.73 -1.69
N GLU A 151 -15.13 -3.57 -1.20
CA GLU A 151 -16.25 -3.46 -0.26
C GLU A 151 -17.51 -4.21 -0.77
N ASP A 152 -17.86 -4.04 -2.04
CA ASP A 152 -19.00 -4.74 -2.67
C ASP A 152 -18.76 -6.25 -2.87
N ARG A 153 -17.50 -6.70 -2.84
CA ARG A 153 -17.07 -8.09 -3.07
C ARG A 153 -16.47 -8.73 -1.81
N SER A 154 -16.87 -8.24 -0.64
CA SER A 154 -16.40 -8.70 0.67
C SER A 154 -17.08 -10.00 1.10
N TYR A 155 -16.82 -11.09 0.39
CA TYR A 155 -17.29 -12.42 0.80
C TYR A 155 -16.56 -12.84 2.09
N PHE A 156 -17.31 -13.34 3.08
CA PHE A 156 -16.76 -13.82 4.37
C PHE A 156 -15.90 -12.81 5.15
N GLY A 157 -16.06 -11.50 4.90
CA GLY A 157 -15.26 -10.46 5.55
C GLY A 157 -13.81 -10.37 5.05
N LEU A 158 -13.52 -10.94 3.87
CA LEU A 158 -12.17 -10.91 3.28
C LEU A 158 -11.66 -9.49 3.03
N HIS A 159 -12.54 -8.51 2.77
CA HIS A 159 -12.12 -7.11 2.66
C HIS A 159 -11.47 -6.62 3.96
N GLY A 160 -12.11 -6.87 5.11
CA GLY A 160 -11.60 -6.46 6.42
C GLY A 160 -10.28 -7.14 6.78
N ILE A 161 -10.11 -8.42 6.42
CA ILE A 161 -8.85 -9.14 6.65
C ILE A 161 -7.73 -8.54 5.78
N THR A 162 -8.00 -8.31 4.49
CA THR A 162 -6.99 -7.81 3.55
C THR A 162 -6.65 -6.35 3.78
N SER A 163 -7.59 -5.51 4.19
CA SER A 163 -7.33 -4.13 4.63
C SER A 163 -6.50 -4.10 5.92
N GLY A 164 -6.81 -4.98 6.89
CA GLY A 164 -6.00 -5.16 8.09
C GLY A 164 -4.57 -5.60 7.78
N MET A 165 -4.40 -6.55 6.85
CA MET A 165 -3.09 -6.96 6.35
C MET A 165 -2.34 -5.82 5.66
N ALA A 166 -3.03 -5.02 4.82
CA ALA A 166 -2.43 -3.90 4.11
C ALA A 166 -1.89 -2.84 5.09
N PHE A 167 -2.78 -2.31 5.94
CA PHE A 167 -2.42 -1.26 6.89
C PHE A 167 -1.42 -1.74 7.95
N GLY A 168 -1.67 -2.90 8.55
CA GLY A 168 -0.75 -3.48 9.53
C GLY A 168 0.60 -3.82 8.93
N GLY A 169 0.61 -4.47 7.77
CA GLY A 169 1.83 -4.86 7.05
C GLY A 169 2.70 -3.68 6.67
N PHE A 170 2.13 -2.64 6.04
CA PHE A 170 2.89 -1.44 5.70
C PHE A 170 3.34 -0.66 6.94
N THR A 171 2.53 -0.59 8.00
CA THR A 171 2.90 0.08 9.25
C THR A 171 4.09 -0.60 9.94
N PHE A 172 4.03 -1.92 10.12
CA PHE A 172 5.13 -2.65 10.74
C PHE A 172 6.36 -2.72 9.82
N GLY A 173 6.17 -2.82 8.49
CA GLY A 173 7.26 -2.70 7.51
C GLY A 173 8.00 -1.37 7.65
N ALA A 174 7.25 -0.26 7.70
CA ALA A 174 7.80 1.08 7.92
C ALA A 174 8.53 1.22 9.25
N MET A 175 7.98 0.65 10.33
CA MET A 175 8.59 0.65 11.65
C MET A 175 9.94 -0.07 11.65
N PHE A 176 10.02 -1.30 11.12
CA PHE A 176 11.26 -2.07 11.12
C PHE A 176 12.32 -1.50 10.17
N PHE A 177 11.94 -1.03 8.97
CA PHE A 177 12.87 -0.30 8.11
C PHE A 177 13.32 1.01 8.74
N GLY A 178 12.41 1.72 9.42
CA GLY A 178 12.72 2.93 10.17
C GLY A 178 13.75 2.68 11.28
N LEU A 179 13.62 1.58 12.02
CA LEU A 179 14.61 1.16 13.01
C LEU A 179 15.98 0.90 12.36
N ILE A 180 16.03 0.22 11.21
CA ILE A 180 17.31 -0.01 10.50
C ILE A 180 17.93 1.33 10.07
N ILE A 181 17.14 2.22 9.48
CA ILE A 181 17.60 3.57 9.07
C ILE A 181 18.18 4.33 10.25
N ILE A 182 17.54 4.27 11.43
CA ILE A 182 18.02 4.99 12.63
C ILE A 182 19.28 4.35 13.20
N LEU A 183 19.32 3.03 13.32
CA LEU A 183 20.40 2.31 14.01
C LEU A 183 21.67 2.19 13.17
N TYR A 184 21.56 2.19 11.84
CA TYR A 184 22.68 1.96 10.93
C TYR A 184 22.94 3.18 10.03
N ASN A 185 24.16 3.72 10.07
CA ASN A 185 24.54 4.98 9.40
C ASN A 185 24.83 4.80 7.90
N ASP A 186 25.13 3.58 7.48
CA ASP A 186 25.48 3.20 6.11
C ASP A 186 24.24 2.96 5.21
N THR A 187 23.02 3.14 5.73
CA THR A 187 21.79 3.05 4.91
C THR A 187 21.66 4.20 3.91
N GLU A 188 22.42 5.28 4.12
CA GLU A 188 22.36 6.53 3.34
C GLU A 188 20.99 7.24 3.38
N ILE A 189 20.01 6.72 4.12
CA ILE A 189 18.70 7.35 4.27
C ILE A 189 18.76 8.36 5.42
N PRO A 190 18.17 9.57 5.27
CA PRO A 190 18.10 10.54 6.35
C PRO A 190 17.39 9.97 7.58
N LYS A 191 18.04 10.10 8.75
CA LYS A 191 17.49 9.65 10.04
C LYS A 191 16.08 10.19 10.34
N PRO A 192 15.72 11.45 9.99
CA PRO A 192 14.35 11.94 10.17
C PRO A 192 13.30 11.10 9.45
N LEU A 193 13.61 10.57 8.26
CA LEU A 193 12.69 9.69 7.53
C LEU A 193 12.55 8.33 8.22
N GLY A 194 13.62 7.81 8.82
CA GLY A 194 13.57 6.62 9.66
C GLY A 194 12.70 6.83 10.90
N ILE A 195 12.84 7.97 11.58
CA ILE A 195 12.01 8.36 12.73
C ILE A 195 10.53 8.45 12.32
N TYR A 196 10.26 9.09 11.18
CA TYR A 196 8.90 9.18 10.66
C TYR A 196 8.31 7.81 10.31
N GLY A 197 9.11 6.90 9.74
CA GLY A 197 8.67 5.52 9.46
C GLY A 197 8.23 4.74 10.70
N ILE A 198 8.79 5.07 11.86
CA ILE A 198 8.34 4.53 13.15
C ILE A 198 7.12 5.29 13.64
N VAL A 199 7.23 6.61 13.84
CA VAL A 199 6.24 7.39 14.60
C VAL A 199 4.99 7.70 13.78
N GLY A 200 5.11 7.96 12.48
CA GLY A 200 4.00 8.35 11.60
C GLY A 200 2.95 7.23 11.50
N PRO A 201 3.22 6.15 10.73
CA PRO A 201 2.27 5.06 10.58
C PRO A 201 1.84 4.41 11.89
N LEU A 202 2.77 4.16 12.82
CA LEU A 202 2.44 3.53 14.11
C LEU A 202 1.58 4.45 14.98
N GLY A 203 1.87 5.75 15.01
CA GLY A 203 1.06 6.73 15.73
C GLY A 203 -0.35 6.79 15.17
N THR A 204 -0.50 6.86 13.84
CA THR A 204 -1.82 6.90 13.21
C THR A 204 -2.62 5.62 13.37
N ILE A 205 -1.99 4.42 13.31
CA ILE A 205 -2.74 3.17 13.51
C ILE A 205 -3.21 3.01 14.95
N ILE A 206 -2.42 3.49 15.93
CA ILE A 206 -2.82 3.50 17.34
C ILE A 206 -4.00 4.45 17.54
N ILE A 207 -3.94 5.67 17.00
CA ILE A 207 -5.04 6.63 17.10
C ILE A 207 -6.29 6.08 16.40
N PHE A 208 -6.13 5.49 15.22
CA PHE A 208 -7.22 4.83 14.50
C PHE A 208 -7.86 3.71 15.35
N GLY A 209 -7.05 2.88 16.04
CA GLY A 209 -7.56 1.83 16.91
C GLY A 209 -8.33 2.35 18.14
N ILE A 210 -8.05 3.57 18.60
CA ILE A 210 -8.71 4.20 19.76
C ILE A 210 -9.97 4.96 19.34
N VAL A 211 -9.87 5.80 18.32
CA VAL A 211 -10.92 6.74 17.91
C VAL A 211 -11.82 6.13 16.83
N GLY A 212 -11.24 5.33 15.94
CA GLY A 212 -11.91 4.82 14.75
C GLY A 212 -12.33 5.91 13.77
N GLY A 213 -13.09 5.50 12.76
CA GLY A 213 -13.77 6.38 11.83
C GLY A 213 -12.98 6.70 10.56
N PRO A 214 -13.68 7.23 9.53
CA PRO A 214 -13.14 7.35 8.19
C PRO A 214 -11.93 8.28 8.07
N PHE A 215 -11.99 9.44 8.74
CA PHE A 215 -10.90 10.40 8.72
C PHE A 215 -9.57 9.80 9.17
N TRP A 216 -9.58 8.98 10.24
CA TRP A 216 -8.37 8.38 10.77
C TRP A 216 -7.83 7.23 9.91
N GLU A 217 -8.70 6.54 9.18
CA GLU A 217 -8.28 5.58 8.15
C GLU A 217 -7.52 6.31 7.02
N TRP A 218 -8.04 7.44 6.56
CA TRP A 218 -7.37 8.31 5.59
C TRP A 218 -6.03 8.84 6.09
N MET A 219 -5.96 9.28 7.36
CA MET A 219 -4.70 9.72 7.95
C MET A 219 -3.68 8.57 8.03
N LEU A 220 -4.13 7.34 8.30
CA LEU A 220 -3.27 6.17 8.28
C LEU A 220 -2.69 5.93 6.86
N LEU A 221 -3.53 5.97 5.82
CA LEU A 221 -3.06 5.87 4.43
C LEU A 221 -2.04 6.96 4.09
N PHE A 222 -2.36 8.22 4.40
CA PHE A 222 -1.46 9.34 4.11
C PHE A 222 -0.14 9.25 4.87
N SER A 223 -0.14 8.73 6.10
CA SER A 223 1.09 8.54 6.87
C SER A 223 2.02 7.49 6.24
N ILE A 224 1.46 6.39 5.74
CA ILE A 224 2.21 5.35 5.04
C ILE A 224 2.78 5.92 3.75
N ILE A 225 1.95 6.65 2.98
CA ILE A 225 2.34 7.31 1.74
C ILE A 225 3.48 8.32 1.96
N ALA A 226 3.34 9.17 2.99
CA ALA A 226 4.31 10.19 3.34
C ALA A 226 5.66 9.59 3.78
N TRP A 227 5.71 8.31 4.14
CA TRP A 227 6.95 7.59 4.39
C TRP A 227 7.49 6.88 3.15
N ILE A 228 6.65 6.13 2.43
CA ILE A 228 7.11 5.28 1.33
C ILE A 228 7.51 6.07 0.08
N ILE A 229 6.83 7.19 -0.24
CA ILE A 229 7.22 8.02 -1.39
C ILE A 229 8.62 8.61 -1.18
N PRO A 230 8.91 9.35 -0.09
CA PRO A 230 10.24 9.94 0.06
C PRO A 230 11.32 8.86 0.12
N LEU A 231 11.04 7.71 0.74
CA LEU A 231 11.98 6.59 0.76
C LEU A 231 12.27 6.10 -0.67
N GLY A 232 11.22 5.84 -1.46
CA GLY A 232 11.35 5.41 -2.85
C GLY A 232 12.13 6.42 -3.71
N LEU A 233 11.83 7.72 -3.58
CA LEU A 233 12.53 8.78 -4.31
C LEU A 233 14.02 8.87 -3.94
N ILE A 234 14.36 8.77 -2.64
CA ILE A 234 15.76 8.78 -2.18
C ILE A 234 16.50 7.55 -2.71
N ILE A 235 15.89 6.38 -2.67
CA ILE A 235 16.48 5.15 -3.21
C ILE A 235 16.75 5.30 -4.71
N ILE A 236 15.80 5.82 -5.48
CA ILE A 236 15.97 6.06 -6.92
C ILE A 236 17.09 7.06 -7.20
N HIS A 237 17.18 8.13 -6.40
CA HIS A 237 18.20 9.15 -6.56
C HIS A 237 19.60 8.64 -6.22
N LYS A 238 19.73 7.84 -5.15
CA LYS A 238 21.03 7.34 -4.67
C LYS A 238 21.51 6.07 -5.35
N GLY A 239 20.62 5.17 -5.75
CA GLY A 239 21.01 3.90 -6.38
C GLY A 239 21.39 4.01 -7.85
N GLY A 240 21.17 5.17 -8.48
CA GLY A 240 21.57 5.43 -9.86
C GLY A 240 22.97 6.02 -10.03
N ASN A 241 23.69 6.26 -8.92
CA ASN A 241 25.06 6.78 -8.88
C ASN A 241 26.00 5.72 -8.31
#